data_AF-A0A0W0Z1D6-F1
#
_entry.id   AF-A0A0W0Z1D6-F1
#
_cell.length_a   1.000
_cell.length_b   1.000
_cell.length_c   1.000
_cell.angle_alpha   90.00
_cell.angle_beta   90.00
_cell.angle_gamma   90.00
#
_symmetry.space_group_name_H-M   'P 1'
#
loop_
_entity.id
_entity.type
_entity.pdbx_description
1 polymer ?
#
loop_
_entity_poly.entity_id
_entity_poly.type
_entity_poly.pdbx_seq_one_letter_code
_entity_poly.pdbx_strand_id
1 'polypeptide(L)'
;MQNKIDETIKYIENVPATQVLEMIKSGIEPIYTHTNLQSCQRSKLDIAEIMACNAVYSKTEKPKYPNVQSLITYPIERIVYFDTIATIETEVQCGEELDLYKYVDYIYDKVFKLDFKEFEHAIKETAQITALKAFDAIHTEEELDPSLAKYKEVYDRIKVAFESGLYQVSNKFLLKHNINQEEAFPLLVKMTIEDMVYNEEMKKCIQSNITPQIEKIINQVIAEETLFPIHDAKGTVIGEAPLQKLSLHQGAERVTLMLAGAPASGKGTILAKVLHEAKTTNGIDERDMVKINTDTHRILVCQGRQEQLGTNNELHVSLNNDEASYITLMGYEKMRQKVNQNSAPHMLIDGVTPANDRIQLGTQDNGKLEISIVTVDPESSVKRAQQRGESTGRYVQTSYLINSHRNVTLSTYELLSNQELIGNKNIQISIYDTNVPHGATPVYVAWIDMKDKKAEIYDSEKLAAFRGKRHIEPILNREQFFSRSMKRSLSISSSELLSKSGYDVNDDNDQKLDY
;
A
#
# COMPACT_ATOMS: atom_id res chain seq x y z
N MET A 1 -20.68 -3.56 29.17
CA MET A 1 -19.62 -2.77 28.48
C MET A 1 -18.88 -3.59 27.41
N GLN A 2 -18.99 -4.92 27.39
CA GLN A 2 -18.40 -5.81 26.38
C GLN A 2 -19.15 -5.83 25.01
N ASN A 3 -20.45 -5.50 24.97
CA ASN A 3 -21.29 -5.60 23.77
C ASN A 3 -21.10 -4.49 22.72
N LYS A 4 -20.18 -3.52 22.91
CA LYS A 4 -19.90 -2.47 21.91
C LYS A 4 -18.69 -2.76 21.03
N ILE A 5 -17.89 -3.78 21.36
CA ILE A 5 -16.67 -4.12 20.63
C ILE A 5 -16.97 -5.13 19.50
N ASP A 6 -18.04 -5.92 19.63
CA ASP A 6 -18.34 -7.02 18.71
C ASP A 6 -19.08 -6.62 17.42
N GLU A 7 -19.79 -5.48 17.39
CA GLU A 7 -20.43 -5.00 16.16
C GLU A 7 -19.44 -4.33 15.20
N THR A 8 -18.34 -3.78 15.71
CA THR A 8 -17.43 -2.96 14.91
C THR A 8 -16.43 -3.75 14.08
N ILE A 9 -16.21 -5.03 14.41
CA ILE A 9 -15.22 -5.89 13.74
C ILE A 9 -15.76 -6.51 12.44
N LYS A 10 -17.09 -6.55 12.24
CA LYS A 10 -17.69 -7.25 11.08
C LYS A 10 -17.84 -6.42 9.79
N TYR A 11 -17.32 -5.19 9.75
CA TYR A 11 -17.69 -4.23 8.70
C TYR A 11 -16.50 -3.54 7.99
N ILE A 12 -15.28 -4.05 8.16
CA ILE A 12 -14.05 -3.29 7.88
C ILE A 12 -13.41 -3.57 6.51
N GLU A 13 -14.13 -4.13 5.55
CA GLU A 13 -13.49 -4.33 4.24
C GLU A 13 -14.09 -3.58 3.06
N ASN A 14 -15.20 -2.86 3.22
CA ASN A 14 -15.99 -2.47 2.06
C ASN A 14 -16.98 -1.32 2.24
N VAL A 15 -16.81 -0.46 3.26
CA VAL A 15 -17.75 0.63 3.58
C VAL A 15 -17.72 1.70 2.48
N PRO A 16 -18.79 1.87 1.68
CA PRO A 16 -18.93 3.00 0.79
C PRO A 16 -18.99 4.29 1.62
N ALA A 17 -18.48 5.41 1.11
CA ALA A 17 -18.51 6.73 1.76
C ALA A 17 -19.81 7.09 2.50
N THR A 18 -20.95 6.66 1.92
CA THR A 18 -22.30 6.85 2.46
C THR A 18 -22.53 6.19 3.82
N GLN A 19 -21.84 5.09 4.12
CA GLN A 19 -21.95 4.39 5.41
C GLN A 19 -20.93 4.92 6.44
N VAL A 20 -19.80 5.50 6.01
CA VAL A 20 -18.91 6.25 6.91
C VAL A 20 -19.67 7.45 7.49
N LEU A 21 -20.45 8.15 6.65
CA LEU A 21 -21.35 9.23 7.05
C LEU A 21 -22.39 8.80 8.09
N GLU A 22 -23.03 7.64 7.92
CA GLU A 22 -24.00 7.10 8.90
C GLU A 22 -23.33 6.68 10.22
N MET A 23 -22.09 6.18 10.17
CA MET A 23 -21.31 5.85 11.37
C MET A 23 -20.92 7.11 12.16
N ILE A 24 -20.42 8.15 11.49
CA ILE A 24 -20.11 9.43 12.15
C ILE A 24 -21.39 10.04 12.75
N LYS A 25 -22.52 10.02 12.01
CA LYS A 25 -23.82 10.50 12.50
C LYS A 25 -24.37 9.72 13.71
N SER A 26 -24.16 8.40 13.75
CA SER A 26 -24.54 7.54 14.88
C SER A 26 -23.57 7.61 16.06
N GLY A 27 -22.52 8.42 15.96
CA GLY A 27 -21.54 8.62 17.01
C GLY A 27 -20.55 7.46 17.15
N ILE A 28 -20.54 6.52 16.20
CA ILE A 28 -19.60 5.40 16.11
C ILE A 28 -18.37 5.87 15.33
N GLU A 29 -17.19 5.79 15.97
CA GLU A 29 -15.93 6.18 15.33
C GLU A 29 -15.60 5.20 14.17
N PRO A 30 -15.28 5.68 12.96
CA PRO A 30 -14.84 4.81 11.87
C PRO A 30 -13.53 4.10 12.27
N ILE A 31 -13.54 2.76 12.29
CA ILE A 31 -12.40 1.93 12.72
C ILE A 31 -11.32 1.77 11.62
N TYR A 32 -11.48 2.35 10.44
CA TYR A 32 -10.58 2.13 9.30
C TYR A 32 -9.12 2.55 9.48
N THR A 33 -8.72 3.17 10.59
CA THR A 33 -7.44 3.86 10.65
C THR A 33 -6.90 3.94 12.08
N HIS A 34 -6.81 2.83 12.80
CA HIS A 34 -6.18 2.85 14.11
C HIS A 34 -4.70 3.29 14.08
N THR A 35 -3.92 2.97 13.03
CA THR A 35 -2.50 3.36 12.95
C THR A 35 -2.26 4.73 12.30
N ASN A 36 -2.88 5.01 11.13
CA ASN A 36 -2.80 6.34 10.51
C ASN A 36 -3.29 7.44 11.49
N LEU A 37 -4.43 7.25 12.17
CA LEU A 37 -4.96 8.27 13.08
C LEU A 37 -4.15 8.44 14.37
N GLN A 38 -3.40 7.43 14.82
CA GLN A 38 -2.53 7.56 16.00
C GLN A 38 -1.22 8.28 15.66
N SER A 39 -0.83 8.26 14.40
CA SER A 39 0.42 8.85 13.90
C SER A 39 0.19 10.11 13.07
N CYS A 40 -1.00 10.70 13.09
CA CYS A 40 -1.30 11.95 12.40
C CYS A 40 -1.29 13.14 13.37
N GLN A 41 -1.03 14.35 12.85
CA GLN A 41 -1.10 15.58 13.63
C GLN A 41 -2.55 16.02 13.93
N ARG A 42 -3.53 15.48 13.19
CA ARG A 42 -4.95 15.81 13.34
C ARG A 42 -5.68 14.85 14.26
N SER A 43 -6.75 15.34 14.87
CA SER A 43 -7.64 14.48 15.64
C SER A 43 -8.35 13.47 14.74
N LYS A 44 -8.73 12.33 15.34
CA LYS A 44 -9.50 11.27 14.68
C LYS A 44 -10.75 11.79 13.96
N LEU A 45 -11.45 12.71 14.62
CA LEU A 45 -12.70 13.28 14.12
C LEU A 45 -12.48 14.12 12.86
N ASP A 46 -11.43 14.95 12.81
CA ASP A 46 -11.19 15.82 11.65
C ASP A 46 -10.82 15.00 10.42
N ILE A 47 -9.98 13.98 10.59
CA ILE A 47 -9.58 13.09 9.51
C ILE A 47 -10.79 12.33 8.97
N ALA A 48 -11.65 11.82 9.86
CA ALA A 48 -12.86 11.10 9.46
C ALA A 48 -13.80 11.98 8.61
N GLU A 49 -13.99 13.24 8.98
CA GLU A 49 -14.83 14.18 8.23
C GLU A 49 -14.26 14.50 6.85
N ILE A 50 -12.94 14.74 6.76
CA ILE A 50 -12.25 14.97 5.48
C ILE A 50 -12.38 13.75 4.56
N MET A 51 -12.12 12.55 5.09
CA MET A 51 -12.23 11.31 4.32
C MET A 51 -13.67 11.04 3.86
N ALA A 52 -14.65 11.21 4.76
CA ALA A 52 -16.05 11.00 4.45
C ALA A 52 -16.54 11.94 3.33
N CYS A 53 -16.16 13.21 3.39
CA CYS A 53 -16.50 14.19 2.37
C CYS A 53 -15.91 13.83 1.00
N ASN A 54 -14.60 13.50 0.97
CA ASN A 54 -13.92 13.17 -0.28
C ASN A 54 -14.39 11.84 -0.90
N ALA A 55 -14.76 10.86 -0.09
CA ALA A 55 -15.10 9.52 -0.58
C ALA A 55 -16.43 9.47 -1.37
N VAL A 56 -17.35 10.43 -1.17
CA VAL A 56 -18.64 10.53 -1.88
C VAL A 56 -18.48 10.55 -3.41
N TYR A 57 -17.36 11.07 -3.90
CA TYR A 57 -17.08 11.23 -5.32
C TYR A 57 -16.51 9.98 -6.03
N SER A 58 -16.07 8.97 -5.27
CA SER A 58 -15.37 7.78 -5.81
C SER A 58 -16.24 6.78 -6.59
N LYS A 59 -17.53 7.06 -6.79
CA LYS A 59 -18.51 6.13 -7.39
C LYS A 59 -18.76 6.30 -8.89
N THR A 60 -18.29 7.37 -9.53
CA THR A 60 -18.65 7.70 -10.94
C THR A 60 -17.53 7.51 -11.95
N GLU A 61 -16.26 7.51 -11.53
CA GLU A 61 -15.10 7.09 -12.34
C GLU A 61 -14.06 6.47 -11.40
N LYS A 62 -13.13 5.65 -11.94
CA LYS A 62 -11.98 5.17 -11.15
C LYS A 62 -11.38 6.38 -10.41
N PRO A 63 -11.18 6.35 -9.09
CA PRO A 63 -10.62 7.49 -8.40
C PRO A 63 -9.20 7.73 -8.92
N LYS A 64 -9.04 8.73 -9.79
CA LYS A 64 -7.79 9.49 -9.85
C LYS A 64 -7.78 10.30 -8.56
N TYR A 65 -7.02 9.78 -7.60
CA TYR A 65 -6.64 10.32 -6.28
C TYR A 65 -6.83 11.84 -6.04
N PRO A 66 -6.92 12.29 -4.76
CA PRO A 66 -5.78 12.24 -3.87
C PRO A 66 -5.81 11.01 -2.97
N ASN A 67 -4.64 10.44 -2.71
CA ASN A 67 -4.49 9.33 -1.78
C ASN A 67 -4.77 9.84 -0.36
N VAL A 68 -5.27 9.01 0.56
CA VAL A 68 -5.60 9.44 1.93
C VAL A 68 -4.41 10.17 2.58
N GLN A 69 -3.21 9.71 2.28
CA GLN A 69 -1.90 10.21 2.69
C GLN A 69 -1.62 11.65 2.24
N SER A 70 -2.20 12.10 1.13
CA SER A 70 -2.08 13.50 0.70
C SER A 70 -3.09 14.42 1.37
N LEU A 71 -4.12 13.85 2.02
CA LEU A 71 -5.17 14.58 2.72
C LEU A 71 -4.98 14.60 4.24
N ILE A 72 -3.97 13.88 4.76
CA ILE A 72 -3.66 13.81 6.19
C ILE A 72 -2.17 14.08 6.41
N THR A 73 -1.85 14.74 7.52
CA THR A 73 -0.49 15.14 7.91
C THR A 73 0.07 14.21 8.98
N TYR A 74 1.33 13.80 8.83
CA TYR A 74 2.08 13.03 9.83
C TYR A 74 3.12 13.93 10.52
N PRO A 75 3.51 13.62 11.78
CA PRO A 75 4.68 14.24 12.41
C PRO A 75 5.93 14.09 11.55
N ILE A 76 6.77 15.12 11.58
CA ILE A 76 8.02 15.15 10.81
C ILE A 76 8.88 13.93 11.12
N GLU A 77 8.95 13.49 12.37
CA GLU A 77 9.69 12.32 12.82
C GLU A 77 9.26 11.05 12.09
N ARG A 78 7.96 10.91 11.83
CA ARG A 78 7.38 9.75 11.14
C ARG A 78 7.73 9.78 9.66
N ILE A 79 7.68 10.95 9.02
CA ILE A 79 8.09 11.10 7.61
C ILE A 79 9.61 10.91 7.47
N VAL A 80 10.42 11.39 8.41
CA VAL A 80 11.87 11.16 8.43
C VAL A 80 12.18 9.66 8.58
N TYR A 81 11.40 8.92 9.37
CA TYR A 81 11.51 7.46 9.44
C TYR A 81 11.21 6.82 8.08
N PHE A 82 10.14 7.25 7.40
CA PHE A 82 9.80 6.76 6.05
C PHE A 82 10.89 7.08 5.02
N ASP A 83 11.45 8.30 5.07
CA ASP A 83 12.56 8.71 4.20
C ASP A 83 13.83 7.91 4.50
N THR A 84 14.07 7.57 5.77
CA THR A 84 15.21 6.72 6.17
C THR A 84 15.07 5.32 5.57
N ILE A 85 13.89 4.70 5.67
CA ILE A 85 13.61 3.40 5.04
C ILE A 85 13.86 3.47 3.53
N ALA A 86 13.22 4.41 2.85
CA ALA A 86 13.32 4.56 1.40
C ALA A 86 14.76 4.88 0.95
N THR A 87 15.52 5.65 1.73
CA THR A 87 16.92 5.96 1.43
C THR A 87 17.80 4.74 1.59
N ILE A 88 17.69 3.99 2.68
CA ILE A 88 18.51 2.79 2.89
C ILE A 88 18.23 1.75 1.81
N GLU A 89 16.96 1.48 1.51
CA GLU A 89 16.57 0.52 0.45
C GLU A 89 17.12 0.90 -0.94
N THR A 90 17.37 2.19 -1.19
CA THR A 90 17.85 2.70 -2.49
C THR A 90 19.34 3.05 -2.54
N GLU A 91 20.06 2.92 -1.42
CA GLU A 91 21.50 3.23 -1.33
C GLU A 91 22.36 2.03 -0.90
N VAL A 92 21.80 1.08 -0.15
CA VAL A 92 22.58 0.07 0.59
C VAL A 92 22.20 -1.34 0.15
N GLN A 93 23.20 -2.21 -0.01
CA GLN A 93 22.99 -3.62 -0.29
C GLN A 93 22.27 -4.27 0.89
N CYS A 94 21.24 -5.06 0.59
CA CYS A 94 20.44 -5.73 1.60
C CYS A 94 20.23 -7.21 1.28
N GLY A 95 20.58 -8.06 2.24
CA GLY A 95 20.32 -9.50 2.20
C GLY A 95 18.84 -9.80 2.36
N GLU A 96 18.47 -10.07 3.62
CA GLU A 96 17.11 -10.42 4.03
C GLU A 96 16.37 -9.19 4.59
N GLU A 97 15.04 -9.24 4.62
CA GLU A 97 14.20 -8.15 5.15
C GLU A 97 14.51 -7.78 6.62
N LEU A 98 14.95 -8.76 7.41
CA LEU A 98 15.35 -8.56 8.81
C LEU A 98 16.63 -7.73 8.94
N ASP A 99 17.53 -7.79 7.95
CA ASP A 99 18.74 -6.98 7.93
C ASP A 99 18.38 -5.51 7.71
N LEU A 100 17.45 -5.23 6.78
CA LEU A 100 16.94 -3.89 6.50
C LEU A 100 16.41 -3.19 7.76
N TYR A 101 15.65 -3.91 8.60
CA TYR A 101 15.14 -3.36 9.85
C TYR A 101 16.26 -2.88 10.79
N LYS A 102 17.33 -3.67 10.93
CA LYS A 102 18.48 -3.30 11.77
C LYS A 102 19.24 -2.11 11.23
N TYR A 103 19.35 -2.00 9.90
CA TYR A 103 20.00 -0.85 9.27
C TYR A 103 19.18 0.42 9.48
N VAL A 104 17.86 0.33 9.27
CA VAL A 104 16.92 1.44 9.48
C VAL A 104 16.97 1.94 10.92
N ASP A 105 16.86 1.04 11.89
CA ASP A 105 16.86 1.40 13.31
C ASP A 105 18.15 2.14 13.71
N TYR A 106 19.30 1.60 13.31
CA TYR A 106 20.61 2.18 13.61
C TYR A 106 20.83 3.55 12.97
N ILE A 107 20.48 3.71 11.69
CA ILE A 107 20.64 4.98 10.98
C ILE A 107 19.64 6.01 11.50
N TYR A 108 18.38 5.60 11.70
CA TYR A 108 17.34 6.48 12.22
C TYR A 108 17.68 7.00 13.62
N ASP A 109 18.22 6.17 14.51
CA ASP A 109 18.67 6.59 15.85
C ASP A 109 19.73 7.71 15.83
N LYS A 110 20.56 7.77 14.78
CA LYS A 110 21.53 8.86 14.59
C LYS A 110 20.87 10.11 14.02
N VAL A 111 19.95 9.95 13.07
CA VAL A 111 19.20 11.05 12.44
C VAL A 111 18.23 11.70 13.44
N PHE A 112 17.61 10.91 14.31
CA PHE A 112 16.64 11.35 15.31
C PHE A 112 17.23 12.31 16.35
N LYS A 113 18.55 12.42 16.44
CA LYS A 113 19.25 13.38 17.29
C LYS A 113 19.20 14.82 16.74
N LEU A 114 18.70 15.01 15.52
CA LEU A 114 18.43 16.33 14.96
C LEU A 114 17.22 16.97 15.66
N ASP A 115 17.26 18.27 15.90
CA ASP A 115 16.10 18.99 16.46
C ASP A 115 15.09 19.28 15.34
N PHE A 116 14.03 18.47 15.27
CA PHE A 116 13.00 18.64 14.26
C PHE A 116 12.02 19.79 14.54
N LYS A 117 11.99 20.33 15.76
CA LYS A 117 10.98 21.33 16.16
C LYS A 117 11.14 22.65 15.41
N GLU A 118 12.38 23.04 15.14
CA GLU A 118 12.68 24.27 14.38
C GLU A 118 12.14 24.16 12.94
N PHE A 119 12.39 23.02 12.28
CA PHE A 119 11.83 22.76 10.95
C PHE A 119 10.30 22.73 10.98
N GLU A 120 9.71 22.04 11.96
CA GLU A 120 8.27 21.88 12.06
C GLU A 120 7.55 23.23 12.20
N HIS A 121 8.10 24.15 12.99
CA HIS A 121 7.52 25.49 13.17
C HIS A 121 7.52 26.29 11.86
N ALA A 122 8.66 26.35 11.16
CA ALA A 122 8.79 27.07 9.90
C ALA A 122 7.88 26.50 8.79
N ILE A 123 7.74 25.17 8.74
CA ILE A 123 6.86 24.49 7.78
C ILE A 123 5.39 24.83 8.09
N LYS A 124 4.97 24.78 9.36
CA LYS A 124 3.59 25.11 9.77
C LYS A 124 3.22 26.55 9.39
N GLU A 125 4.10 27.51 9.68
CA GLU A 125 3.86 28.92 9.35
C GLU A 125 3.71 29.12 7.83
N THR A 126 4.64 28.57 7.06
CA THR A 126 4.62 28.65 5.58
C THR A 126 3.35 28.00 5.01
N ALA A 127 2.96 26.84 5.54
CA ALA A 127 1.79 26.11 5.09
C ALA A 127 0.49 26.88 5.35
N GLN A 128 0.32 27.47 6.54
CA GLN A 128 -0.85 28.29 6.89
C GLN A 128 -0.99 29.50 5.96
N ILE A 129 0.10 30.23 5.72
CA ILE A 129 0.09 31.42 4.85
C ILE A 129 -0.26 31.03 3.41
N THR A 130 0.36 29.96 2.90
CA THR A 130 0.16 29.51 1.51
C THR A 130 -1.23 28.94 1.31
N ALA A 131 -1.75 28.18 2.27
CA ALA A 131 -3.09 27.62 2.20
C ALA A 131 -4.17 28.70 2.26
N LEU A 132 -3.98 29.74 3.09
CA LEU A 132 -4.89 30.88 3.14
C LEU A 132 -4.94 31.60 1.78
N LYS A 133 -3.77 31.91 1.20
CA LYS A 133 -3.69 32.52 -0.15
C LYS A 133 -4.36 31.65 -1.21
N ALA A 134 -4.12 30.34 -1.18
CA ALA A 134 -4.73 29.40 -2.11
C ALA A 134 -6.26 29.37 -1.94
N PHE A 135 -6.75 29.30 -0.71
CA PHE A 135 -8.18 29.30 -0.40
C PHE A 135 -8.85 30.59 -0.90
N ASP A 136 -8.29 31.74 -0.59
CA ASP A 136 -8.83 33.04 -0.99
C ASP A 136 -8.89 33.16 -2.52
N ALA A 137 -7.79 32.86 -3.22
CA ALA A 137 -7.72 32.92 -4.68
C ALA A 137 -8.71 31.97 -5.38
N ILE A 138 -8.92 30.77 -4.84
CA ILE A 138 -9.90 29.81 -5.37
C ILE A 138 -11.33 30.31 -5.13
N HIS A 139 -11.57 30.98 -4.01
CA HIS A 139 -12.91 31.41 -3.61
C HIS A 139 -13.36 32.70 -4.29
N THR A 140 -12.44 33.60 -4.66
CA THR A 140 -12.75 34.89 -5.29
C THR A 140 -12.89 34.84 -6.82
N GLU A 141 -12.72 33.66 -7.44
CA GLU A 141 -12.77 33.45 -8.90
C GLU A 141 -11.81 34.34 -9.71
N GLU A 142 -10.74 34.82 -9.09
CA GLU A 142 -9.63 35.48 -9.80
C GLU A 142 -8.92 34.49 -10.73
N GLU A 143 -8.20 35.00 -11.74
CA GLU A 143 -7.47 34.17 -12.70
C GLU A 143 -6.49 33.25 -11.95
N LEU A 144 -6.85 31.96 -11.85
CA LEU A 144 -6.20 31.04 -10.94
C LEU A 144 -4.80 30.67 -11.44
N ASP A 145 -3.78 30.88 -10.62
CA ASP A 145 -2.43 30.39 -10.91
C ASP A 145 -2.48 28.87 -11.17
N PRO A 146 -1.94 28.37 -12.31
CA PRO A 146 -1.92 26.95 -12.62
C PRO A 146 -1.32 26.07 -11.51
N SER A 147 -0.41 26.60 -10.68
CA SER A 147 0.16 25.90 -9.53
C SER A 147 -0.86 25.56 -8.43
N LEU A 148 -2.01 26.24 -8.41
CA LEU A 148 -3.11 26.04 -7.46
C LEU A 148 -4.20 25.08 -7.96
N ALA A 149 -4.10 24.58 -9.20
CA ALA A 149 -5.13 23.75 -9.83
C ALA A 149 -5.53 22.52 -8.99
N LYS A 150 -4.56 21.87 -8.33
CA LYS A 150 -4.79 20.71 -7.46
C LYS A 150 -5.64 21.05 -6.23
N TYR A 151 -5.48 22.24 -5.67
CA TYR A 151 -6.26 22.70 -4.51
C TYR A 151 -7.68 23.06 -4.95
N LYS A 152 -7.82 23.68 -6.13
CA LYS A 152 -9.13 23.96 -6.73
C LYS A 152 -9.93 22.67 -6.97
N GLU A 153 -9.28 21.62 -7.47
CA GLU A 153 -9.94 20.32 -7.66
C GLU A 153 -10.49 19.73 -6.35
N VAL A 154 -9.78 19.91 -5.23
CA VAL A 154 -10.26 19.49 -3.91
C VAL A 154 -11.39 20.40 -3.41
N TYR A 155 -11.26 21.71 -3.58
CA TYR A 155 -12.32 22.67 -3.27
C TYR A 155 -13.63 22.32 -3.99
N ASP A 156 -13.58 22.15 -5.31
CA ASP A 156 -14.76 21.89 -6.16
C ASP A 156 -15.42 20.56 -5.76
N ARG A 157 -14.64 19.54 -5.41
CA ARG A 157 -15.16 18.25 -4.93
C ARG A 157 -15.91 18.37 -3.61
N ILE A 158 -15.31 19.04 -2.63
CA ILE A 158 -15.95 19.27 -1.33
C ILE A 158 -17.22 20.10 -1.55
N LYS A 159 -17.18 21.14 -2.40
CA LYS A 159 -18.33 22.00 -2.71
C LYS A 159 -19.50 21.17 -3.25
N VAL A 160 -19.25 20.34 -4.26
CA VAL A 160 -20.27 19.46 -4.85
C VAL A 160 -20.85 18.49 -3.82
N ALA A 161 -20.02 17.90 -2.95
CA ALA A 161 -20.49 16.97 -1.92
C ALA A 161 -21.46 17.64 -0.92
N PHE A 162 -21.19 18.89 -0.56
CA PHE A 162 -22.07 19.69 0.30
C PHE A 162 -23.35 20.11 -0.42
N GLU A 163 -23.25 20.69 -1.62
CA GLU A 163 -24.39 21.21 -2.39
C GLU A 163 -25.35 20.11 -2.84
N SER A 164 -24.84 18.90 -3.11
CA SER A 164 -25.65 17.74 -3.50
C SER A 164 -26.39 17.08 -2.33
N GLY A 165 -26.08 17.46 -1.07
CA GLY A 165 -26.62 16.80 0.12
C GLY A 165 -26.14 15.36 0.33
N LEU A 166 -25.23 14.86 -0.52
CA LEU A 166 -24.64 13.53 -0.41
C LEU A 166 -23.72 13.41 0.82
N TYR A 167 -23.25 14.53 1.35
CA TYR A 167 -22.48 14.65 2.58
C TYR A 167 -23.16 15.61 3.55
N GLN A 168 -23.18 15.24 4.84
CA GLN A 168 -23.61 16.11 5.93
C GLN A 168 -22.59 16.00 7.05
N VAL A 169 -22.10 17.15 7.49
CA VAL A 169 -21.13 17.27 8.58
C VAL A 169 -21.75 16.78 9.89
N SER A 170 -20.96 16.11 10.73
CA SER A 170 -21.48 15.62 12.00
C SER A 170 -21.62 16.72 13.05
N ASN A 171 -22.62 16.55 13.92
CA ASN A 171 -22.80 17.42 15.09
C ASN A 171 -21.56 17.43 16.01
N LYS A 172 -20.80 16.32 16.08
CA LYS A 172 -19.57 16.28 16.89
C LYS A 172 -18.52 17.23 16.34
N PHE A 173 -18.35 17.30 15.02
CA PHE A 173 -17.40 18.22 14.39
C PHE A 173 -17.82 19.67 14.59
N LEU A 174 -19.09 19.98 14.35
CA LEU A 174 -19.65 21.33 14.56
C LEU A 174 -19.44 21.81 16.01
N LEU A 175 -19.76 20.96 16.98
CA LEU A 175 -19.57 21.27 18.41
C LEU A 175 -18.10 21.44 18.77
N LYS A 176 -17.22 20.57 18.26
CA LYS A 176 -15.79 20.63 18.54
C LYS A 176 -15.17 21.95 18.07
N HIS A 177 -15.52 22.38 16.86
CA HIS A 177 -14.97 23.61 16.27
C HIS A 177 -15.78 24.86 16.62
N ASN A 178 -16.89 24.70 17.35
CA ASN A 178 -17.80 25.77 17.75
C ASN A 178 -18.29 26.61 16.55
N ILE A 179 -18.74 25.91 15.51
CA ILE A 179 -19.22 26.50 14.25
C ILE A 179 -20.64 26.04 13.92
N ASN A 180 -21.31 26.81 13.07
CA ASN A 180 -22.59 26.42 12.49
C ASN A 180 -22.40 25.56 11.20
N GLN A 181 -23.50 25.08 10.64
CA GLN A 181 -23.46 24.20 9.46
C GLN A 181 -22.97 24.92 8.18
N GLU A 182 -23.21 26.23 8.06
CA GLU A 182 -22.80 27.03 6.89
C GLU A 182 -21.27 27.29 6.90
N GLU A 183 -20.67 27.39 8.09
CA GLU A 183 -19.23 27.57 8.31
C GLU A 183 -18.42 26.27 8.11
N ALA A 184 -19.08 25.12 8.06
CA ALA A 184 -18.40 23.83 8.01
C ALA A 184 -17.75 23.54 6.65
N PHE A 185 -18.37 23.98 5.56
CA PHE A 185 -17.79 23.89 4.22
C PHE A 185 -16.45 24.65 4.11
N PRO A 186 -16.39 25.98 4.36
CA PRO A 186 -15.13 26.72 4.22
C PRO A 186 -14.06 26.21 5.20
N LEU A 187 -14.44 25.77 6.40
CA LEU A 187 -13.50 25.18 7.35
C LEU A 187 -12.89 23.88 6.83
N LEU A 188 -13.68 22.91 6.36
CA LEU A 188 -13.17 21.64 5.85
C LEU A 188 -12.26 21.82 4.64
N VAL A 189 -12.59 22.75 3.73
CA VAL A 189 -11.72 23.03 2.58
C VAL A 189 -10.41 23.65 3.01
N LYS A 190 -10.46 24.70 3.85
CA LYS A 190 -9.25 25.35 4.38
C LYS A 190 -8.35 24.34 5.08
N MET A 191 -8.92 23.52 5.97
CA MET A 191 -8.23 22.44 6.64
C MET A 191 -7.61 21.45 5.65
N THR A 192 -8.32 21.03 4.60
CA THR A 192 -7.77 20.06 3.64
C THR A 192 -6.62 20.65 2.82
N ILE A 193 -6.74 21.91 2.38
CA ILE A 193 -5.69 22.62 1.65
C ILE A 193 -4.46 22.83 2.54
N GLU A 194 -4.64 23.24 3.80
CA GLU A 194 -3.54 23.37 4.76
C GLU A 194 -2.73 22.08 4.91
N ASP A 195 -3.38 20.92 5.01
CA ASP A 195 -2.69 19.63 5.10
C ASP A 195 -1.92 19.28 3.82
N MET A 196 -2.52 19.52 2.66
CA MET A 196 -1.86 19.26 1.37
C MET A 196 -0.60 20.13 1.22
N VAL A 197 -0.71 21.43 1.51
CA VAL A 197 0.43 22.35 1.45
C VAL A 197 1.48 21.95 2.48
N TYR A 198 1.08 21.62 3.71
CA TYR A 198 1.99 21.18 4.76
C TYR A 198 2.79 19.96 4.33
N ASN A 199 2.13 18.95 3.77
CA ASN A 199 2.78 17.74 3.25
C ASN A 199 3.81 18.06 2.15
N GLU A 200 3.53 19.03 1.29
CA GLU A 200 4.46 19.46 0.24
C GLU A 200 5.68 20.20 0.79
N GLU A 201 5.47 21.16 1.69
CA GLU A 201 6.57 21.89 2.33
C GLU A 201 7.41 20.97 3.21
N MET A 202 6.78 20.02 3.91
CA MET A 202 7.45 18.97 4.65
C MET A 202 8.34 18.13 3.74
N LYS A 203 7.80 17.67 2.60
CA LYS A 203 8.56 16.90 1.62
C LYS A 203 9.79 17.67 1.11
N LYS A 204 9.63 18.95 0.78
CA LYS A 204 10.75 19.82 0.35
C LYS A 204 11.79 19.98 1.44
N CYS A 205 11.37 20.21 2.68
CA CYS A 205 12.26 20.37 3.82
C CYS A 205 13.09 19.11 4.07
N ILE A 206 12.44 17.95 4.09
CA ILE A 206 13.10 16.66 4.29
C ILE A 206 14.10 16.40 3.16
N GLN A 207 13.69 16.57 1.90
CA GLN A 207 14.58 16.37 0.76
C GLN A 207 15.81 17.30 0.78
N SER A 208 15.65 18.55 1.22
CA SER A 208 16.72 19.55 1.17
C SER A 208 17.64 19.51 2.39
N ASN A 209 17.12 19.13 3.57
CA ASN A 209 17.83 19.26 4.83
C ASN A 209 18.11 17.93 5.53
N ILE A 210 17.21 16.94 5.41
CA ILE A 210 17.27 15.69 6.19
C ILE A 210 17.84 14.54 5.36
N THR A 211 17.35 14.33 4.12
CA THR A 211 17.87 13.28 3.23
C THR A 211 19.40 13.36 3.05
N PRO A 212 20.01 14.54 2.84
CA PRO A 212 21.47 14.65 2.76
C PRO A 212 22.20 14.24 4.05
N GLN A 213 21.58 14.43 5.21
CA GLN A 213 22.14 13.98 6.50
C GLN A 213 22.02 12.47 6.65
N ILE A 214 20.91 11.87 6.23
CA ILE A 214 20.74 10.41 6.19
C ILE A 214 21.84 9.79 5.31
N GLU A 215 22.02 10.30 4.08
CA GLU A 215 23.06 9.85 3.15
C GLU A 215 24.48 10.03 3.74
N LYS A 216 24.75 11.17 4.39
CA LYS A 216 26.03 11.41 5.07
C LYS A 216 26.28 10.37 6.17
N ILE A 217 25.29 10.05 6.99
CA ILE A 217 25.40 9.04 8.04
C ILE A 217 25.64 7.67 7.42
N ILE A 218 24.90 7.27 6.38
CA ILE A 218 25.13 6.02 5.65
C ILE A 218 26.58 5.94 5.16
N ASN A 219 27.09 7.00 4.53
CA ASN A 219 28.47 7.04 4.04
C ASN A 219 29.51 6.89 5.17
N GLN A 220 29.25 7.50 6.34
CA GLN A 220 30.13 7.35 7.51
C GLN A 220 30.14 5.91 8.03
N VAL A 221 28.96 5.31 8.18
CA VAL A 221 28.82 3.94 8.70
C VAL A 221 29.49 2.92 7.79
N ILE A 222 29.38 3.11 6.46
CA ILE A 222 30.09 2.31 5.46
C ILE A 222 31.61 2.51 5.57
N ALA A 223 32.08 3.76 5.67
CA ALA A 223 33.51 4.06 5.78
C ALA A 223 34.15 3.54 7.07
N GLU A 224 33.37 3.44 8.15
CA GLU A 224 33.76 2.87 9.44
C GLU A 224 33.73 1.33 9.45
N GLU A 225 33.25 0.70 8.37
CA GLU A 225 33.05 -0.76 8.28
C GLU A 225 32.24 -1.32 9.47
N THR A 226 31.21 -0.56 9.91
CA THR A 226 30.37 -1.00 11.03
C THR A 226 29.69 -2.32 10.69
N LEU A 227 29.93 -3.35 11.51
CA LEU A 227 29.40 -4.69 11.31
C LEU A 227 27.94 -4.79 11.75
N PHE A 228 27.13 -5.44 10.93
CA PHE A 228 25.74 -5.76 11.23
C PHE A 228 25.49 -7.27 11.12
N PRO A 229 24.58 -7.82 11.94
CA PRO A 229 24.19 -9.22 11.82
C PRO A 229 23.54 -9.49 10.47
N ILE A 230 23.92 -10.60 9.85
CA ILE A 230 23.28 -11.16 8.65
C ILE A 230 22.39 -12.31 9.10
N HIS A 231 21.14 -12.31 8.65
CA HIS A 231 20.19 -13.36 8.93
C HIS A 231 20.03 -14.33 7.74
N ASP A 232 19.70 -15.58 8.02
CA ASP A 232 19.14 -16.49 7.02
C ASP A 232 17.64 -16.27 6.83
N ALA A 233 17.03 -16.97 5.87
CA ALA A 233 15.59 -16.92 5.60
C ALA A 233 14.71 -17.37 6.79
N LYS A 234 15.29 -17.95 7.85
CA LYS A 234 14.58 -18.32 9.09
C LYS A 234 14.76 -17.27 10.20
N GLY A 235 15.49 -16.19 9.93
CA GLY A 235 15.82 -15.16 10.91
C GLY A 235 16.91 -15.57 11.89
N THR A 236 17.68 -16.61 11.59
CA THR A 236 18.83 -17.01 12.41
C THR A 236 20.03 -16.15 12.00
N VAL A 237 20.73 -15.56 12.97
CA VAL A 237 21.99 -14.86 12.69
C VAL A 237 23.03 -15.88 12.24
N ILE A 238 23.49 -15.74 11.00
CA ILE A 238 24.48 -16.63 10.38
C ILE A 238 25.87 -16.00 10.23
N GLY A 239 26.01 -14.72 10.57
CA GLY A 239 27.28 -14.00 10.56
C GLY A 239 27.10 -12.51 10.74
N GLU A 240 28.16 -11.75 10.50
CA GLU A 240 28.15 -10.30 10.47
C GLU A 240 28.90 -9.79 9.23
N ALA A 241 28.45 -8.67 8.66
CA ALA A 241 29.13 -8.00 7.56
C ALA A 241 28.96 -6.48 7.65
N PRO A 242 29.91 -5.71 7.10
CA PRO A 242 29.76 -4.26 7.01
C PRO A 242 28.68 -3.88 5.99
N LEU A 243 28.08 -2.70 6.16
CA LEU A 243 27.20 -2.13 5.13
C LEU A 243 28.00 -1.84 3.85
N GLN A 244 27.36 -2.09 2.71
CA GLN A 244 27.92 -1.82 1.40
C GLN A 244 26.93 -0.99 0.57
N LYS A 245 27.45 -0.13 -0.31
CA LYS A 245 26.61 0.60 -1.27
C LYS A 245 26.15 -0.32 -2.37
N LEU A 246 24.94 -0.05 -2.86
CA LEU A 246 24.48 -0.63 -4.11
C LEU A 246 25.38 -0.20 -5.28
N SER A 247 25.67 -1.13 -6.19
CA SER A 247 26.33 -0.81 -7.45
C SER A 247 25.43 0.09 -8.31
N LEU A 248 26.04 1.03 -9.03
CA LEU A 248 25.34 1.96 -9.91
C LEU A 248 25.63 1.60 -11.36
N HIS A 249 24.58 1.65 -12.19
CA HIS A 249 24.62 1.26 -13.58
C HIS A 249 24.02 2.36 -14.47
N GLN A 250 24.45 2.38 -15.73
CA GLN A 250 24.00 3.38 -16.71
C GLN A 250 23.26 2.72 -17.88
N GLY A 251 22.25 3.41 -18.37
CA GLY A 251 21.43 3.01 -19.51
C GLY A 251 21.17 1.50 -19.65
N ALA A 252 21.71 0.88 -20.70
CA ALA A 252 21.46 -0.53 -21.04
C ALA A 252 22.09 -1.56 -20.08
N GLU A 253 23.06 -1.16 -19.26
CA GLU A 253 23.62 -2.04 -18.22
C GLU A 253 22.62 -2.24 -17.08
N ARG A 254 21.74 -1.26 -16.84
CA ARG A 254 20.75 -1.32 -15.78
C ARG A 254 19.65 -2.33 -16.14
N VAL A 255 19.55 -3.38 -15.32
CA VAL A 255 18.49 -4.38 -15.40
C VAL A 255 17.42 -4.14 -14.32
N THR A 256 16.16 -4.20 -14.73
CA THR A 256 15.00 -4.26 -13.86
C THR A 256 14.33 -5.61 -14.02
N LEU A 257 14.25 -6.38 -12.94
CA LEU A 257 13.50 -7.62 -12.85
C LEU A 257 12.12 -7.29 -12.26
N MET A 258 11.06 -7.61 -12.99
CA MET A 258 9.69 -7.38 -12.55
C MET A 258 8.95 -8.70 -12.50
N LEU A 259 8.31 -8.99 -11.37
CA LEU A 259 7.36 -10.08 -11.27
C LEU A 259 5.94 -9.54 -11.29
N ALA A 260 5.08 -10.15 -12.09
CA ALA A 260 3.66 -9.87 -12.10
C ALA A 260 2.85 -11.16 -12.06
N GLY A 261 1.79 -11.16 -11.25
CA GLY A 261 0.94 -12.32 -11.07
C GLY A 261 -0.04 -12.11 -9.94
N ALA A 262 -1.20 -12.75 -10.04
CA ALA A 262 -2.22 -12.71 -9.00
C ALA A 262 -1.65 -13.17 -7.63
N PRO A 263 -2.23 -12.76 -6.50
CA PRO A 263 -1.78 -13.26 -5.21
C PRO A 263 -1.94 -14.79 -5.14
N ALA A 264 -0.98 -15.45 -4.48
CA ALA A 264 -0.88 -16.91 -4.41
C ALA A 264 -0.70 -17.64 -5.77
N SER A 265 -0.25 -16.94 -6.82
CA SER A 265 0.12 -17.54 -8.11
C SER A 265 1.48 -18.22 -8.15
N GLY A 266 2.22 -18.31 -7.04
CA GLY A 266 3.56 -18.92 -7.01
C GLY A 266 4.69 -17.99 -7.46
N LYS A 267 4.52 -16.66 -7.33
CA LYS A 267 5.57 -15.67 -7.65
C LYS A 267 6.92 -15.97 -6.99
N GLY A 268 6.93 -16.38 -5.71
CA GLY A 268 8.17 -16.71 -5.00
C GLY A 268 8.98 -17.83 -5.65
N THR A 269 8.34 -18.83 -6.24
CA THR A 269 9.03 -19.91 -6.97
C THR A 269 9.73 -19.38 -8.22
N ILE A 270 9.06 -18.49 -8.97
CA ILE A 270 9.63 -17.88 -10.18
C ILE A 270 10.70 -16.85 -9.80
N LEU A 271 10.52 -16.12 -8.69
CA LEU A 271 11.50 -15.17 -8.20
C LEU A 271 12.85 -15.85 -7.94
N ALA A 272 12.82 -16.96 -7.19
CA ALA A 272 14.04 -17.72 -6.90
C ALA A 272 14.76 -18.19 -8.17
N LYS A 273 13.99 -18.63 -9.19
CA LYS A 273 14.53 -19.03 -10.50
C LYS A 273 15.18 -17.85 -11.22
N VAL A 274 14.47 -16.72 -11.33
CA VAL A 274 14.92 -15.53 -12.04
C VAL A 274 16.16 -14.92 -11.37
N LEU A 275 16.19 -14.85 -10.04
CA LEU A 275 17.36 -14.36 -9.30
C LEU A 275 18.56 -15.30 -9.44
N HIS A 276 18.33 -16.61 -9.44
CA HIS A 276 19.40 -17.57 -9.71
C HIS A 276 19.98 -17.40 -11.12
N GLU A 277 19.13 -17.21 -12.14
CA GLU A 277 19.56 -16.95 -13.52
C GLU A 277 20.29 -15.61 -13.66
N ALA A 278 19.78 -14.54 -13.04
CA ALA A 278 20.42 -13.23 -13.01
C ALA A 278 21.83 -13.30 -12.40
N LYS A 279 21.99 -14.03 -11.29
CA LYS A 279 23.28 -14.24 -10.64
C LYS A 279 24.24 -15.09 -11.48
N THR A 280 23.78 -16.22 -12.00
CA THR A 280 24.63 -17.18 -12.70
C THR A 280 24.98 -16.78 -14.13
N THR A 281 24.09 -16.07 -14.81
CA THR A 281 24.26 -15.69 -16.23
C THR A 281 24.76 -14.26 -16.38
N ASN A 282 24.26 -13.33 -15.57
CA ASN A 282 24.56 -11.90 -15.70
C ASN A 282 25.43 -11.36 -14.56
N GLY A 283 25.77 -12.17 -13.55
CA GLY A 283 26.54 -11.72 -12.39
C GLY A 283 25.78 -10.76 -11.46
N ILE A 284 24.45 -10.68 -11.59
CA ILE A 284 23.62 -9.77 -10.79
C ILE A 284 23.23 -10.48 -9.49
N ASP A 285 23.79 -10.04 -8.37
CA ASP A 285 23.41 -10.54 -7.05
C ASP A 285 22.15 -9.83 -6.55
N GLU A 286 21.20 -10.59 -6.00
CA GLU A 286 19.96 -10.04 -5.44
C GLU A 286 20.20 -9.01 -4.32
N ARG A 287 21.32 -9.13 -3.60
CA ARG A 287 21.70 -8.20 -2.53
C ARG A 287 22.11 -6.84 -3.06
N ASP A 288 22.52 -6.79 -4.32
CA ASP A 288 22.97 -5.61 -5.03
C ASP A 288 21.86 -5.03 -5.93
N MET A 289 20.61 -5.29 -5.57
CA MET A 289 19.42 -4.76 -6.23
C MET A 289 18.55 -4.00 -5.25
N VAL A 290 17.89 -2.95 -5.72
CA VAL A 290 16.83 -2.26 -4.99
C VAL A 290 15.56 -3.10 -5.01
N LYS A 291 14.99 -3.42 -3.83
CA LYS A 291 13.84 -4.33 -3.69
C LYS A 291 12.58 -3.62 -3.15
N ILE A 292 11.99 -2.70 -3.92
CA ILE A 292 10.81 -1.93 -3.47
C ILE A 292 9.59 -2.85 -3.28
N ASN A 293 9.24 -3.14 -2.02
CA ASN A 293 8.13 -4.03 -1.66
C ASN A 293 7.27 -3.47 -0.51
N THR A 294 6.00 -3.16 -0.82
CA THR A 294 5.02 -2.68 0.16
C THR A 294 4.79 -3.67 1.31
N ASP A 295 4.92 -4.98 1.06
CA ASP A 295 4.76 -5.98 2.12
C ASP A 295 5.84 -5.85 3.20
N THR A 296 7.10 -5.66 2.78
CA THR A 296 8.26 -5.44 3.65
C THR A 296 8.12 -4.14 4.43
N HIS A 297 7.69 -3.05 3.75
CA HIS A 297 7.44 -1.77 4.40
C HIS A 297 6.39 -1.86 5.50
N ARG A 298 5.34 -2.70 5.33
CA ARG A 298 4.35 -2.92 6.39
C ARG A 298 4.98 -3.48 7.67
N ILE A 299 5.99 -4.34 7.56
CA ILE A 299 6.70 -4.89 8.74
C ILE A 299 7.51 -3.77 9.42
N LEU A 300 8.21 -2.93 8.64
CA LEU A 300 9.05 -1.85 9.16
C LEU A 300 8.25 -0.75 9.87
N VAL A 301 7.08 -0.36 9.34
CA VAL A 301 6.23 0.65 9.99
C VAL A 301 5.60 0.15 11.29
N CYS A 302 5.52 -1.18 11.48
CA CYS A 302 5.12 -1.81 12.74
C CYS A 302 6.24 -1.84 13.79
N GLN A 303 7.48 -1.45 13.45
CA GLN A 303 8.63 -1.39 14.36
C GLN A 303 8.86 -2.65 15.22
N GLY A 304 8.55 -3.84 14.71
CA GLY A 304 8.63 -5.09 15.48
C GLY A 304 7.65 -5.19 16.65
N ARG A 305 6.75 -4.21 16.84
CA ARG A 305 5.75 -4.17 17.92
C ARG A 305 4.45 -4.86 17.51
N GLN A 306 4.54 -6.05 16.92
CA GLN A 306 3.35 -6.90 16.65
C GLN A 306 2.51 -7.10 17.92
N GLU A 307 3.15 -7.11 19.08
CA GLU A 307 2.51 -7.27 20.39
C GLU A 307 1.61 -6.08 20.80
N GLN A 308 1.88 -4.86 20.32
CA GLN A 308 1.08 -3.66 20.67
C GLN A 308 -0.15 -3.46 19.78
N LEU A 309 -0.20 -4.14 18.63
CA LEU A 309 -1.32 -4.04 17.71
C LEU A 309 -2.50 -4.93 18.15
N GLY A 310 -2.32 -5.80 19.14
CA GLY A 310 -3.35 -6.73 19.62
C GLY A 310 -3.42 -8.01 18.77
N THR A 311 -4.29 -8.95 19.13
CA THR A 311 -4.27 -10.32 18.59
C THR A 311 -4.91 -10.51 17.20
N ASN A 312 -5.47 -9.45 16.60
CA ASN A 312 -6.20 -9.55 15.34
C ASN A 312 -5.34 -9.19 14.12
N ASN A 313 -4.54 -10.15 13.65
CA ASN A 313 -3.62 -10.01 12.52
C ASN A 313 -4.28 -9.59 11.19
N GLU A 314 -5.58 -9.85 11.01
CA GLU A 314 -6.32 -9.46 9.80
C GLU A 314 -6.49 -7.93 9.70
N LEU A 315 -6.71 -7.25 10.83
CA LEU A 315 -6.81 -5.80 10.88
C LEU A 315 -5.44 -5.13 10.67
N HIS A 316 -4.34 -5.73 11.14
CA HIS A 316 -3.01 -5.11 11.06
C HIS A 316 -2.53 -4.88 9.63
N VAL A 317 -2.89 -5.78 8.71
CA VAL A 317 -2.49 -5.68 7.30
C VAL A 317 -3.18 -4.51 6.60
N SER A 318 -4.48 -4.27 6.90
CA SER A 318 -5.22 -3.15 6.32
C SER A 318 -4.82 -1.81 6.95
N LEU A 319 -4.56 -1.81 8.26
CA LEU A 319 -4.26 -0.60 9.04
C LEU A 319 -2.94 0.10 8.68
N ASN A 320 -1.95 -0.64 8.18
CA ASN A 320 -0.60 -0.12 7.88
C ASN A 320 -0.30 -0.05 6.39
N ASN A 321 -1.27 -0.44 5.55
CA ASN A 321 -1.07 -0.50 4.11
C ASN A 321 -0.80 0.89 3.50
N ASP A 322 -1.38 1.93 4.08
CA ASP A 322 -1.24 3.29 3.59
C ASP A 322 0.16 3.87 3.83
N GLU A 323 0.70 3.76 5.05
CA GLU A 323 2.07 4.18 5.37
C GLU A 323 3.09 3.38 4.55
N ALA A 324 2.91 2.06 4.46
CA ALA A 324 3.78 1.21 3.67
C ALA A 324 3.75 1.56 2.17
N SER A 325 2.56 1.88 1.64
CA SER A 325 2.42 2.34 0.26
C SER A 325 3.09 3.70 0.05
N TYR A 326 3.08 4.56 1.08
CA TYR A 326 3.77 5.85 1.02
C TYR A 326 5.28 5.68 0.94
N ILE A 327 5.88 4.80 1.75
CA ILE A 327 7.31 4.45 1.66
C ILE A 327 7.64 3.89 0.28
N THR A 328 6.82 2.97 -0.24
CA THR A 328 6.97 2.42 -1.60
C THR A 328 7.00 3.53 -2.66
N LEU A 329 6.13 4.54 -2.55
CA LEU A 329 6.11 5.68 -3.48
C LEU A 329 7.39 6.53 -3.35
N MET A 330 7.87 6.77 -2.13
CA MET A 330 9.14 7.47 -1.90
C MET A 330 10.33 6.72 -2.51
N GLY A 331 10.39 5.39 -2.37
CA GLY A 331 11.39 4.55 -3.01
C GLY A 331 11.39 4.68 -4.53
N TYR A 332 10.21 4.63 -5.17
CA TYR A 332 10.09 4.84 -6.62
C TYR A 332 10.51 6.25 -7.06
N GLU A 333 10.22 7.28 -6.27
CA GLU A 333 10.65 8.65 -6.56
C GLU A 333 12.17 8.80 -6.48
N LYS A 334 12.81 8.25 -5.44
CA LYS A 334 14.29 8.24 -5.32
C LYS A 334 14.93 7.48 -6.48
N MET A 335 14.36 6.35 -6.88
CA MET A 335 14.83 5.63 -8.06
C MET A 335 14.67 6.43 -9.35
N ARG A 336 13.54 7.13 -9.55
CA ARG A 336 13.40 8.05 -10.69
C ARG A 336 14.47 9.12 -10.71
N GLN A 337 14.81 9.71 -9.55
CA GLN A 337 15.87 10.71 -9.45
C GLN A 337 17.24 10.14 -9.86
N LYS A 338 17.61 8.96 -9.35
CA LYS A 338 18.85 8.25 -9.72
C LYS A 338 18.91 7.93 -11.21
N VAL A 339 17.80 7.47 -11.79
CA VAL A 339 17.71 7.16 -13.21
C VAL A 339 17.85 8.44 -14.05
N ASN A 340 17.17 9.54 -13.68
CA ASN A 340 17.33 10.85 -14.33
C ASN A 340 18.78 11.38 -14.28
N GLN A 341 19.57 10.95 -13.30
CA GLN A 341 21.00 11.27 -13.19
C GLN A 341 21.89 10.29 -13.99
N ASN A 342 21.28 9.38 -14.76
CA ASN A 342 21.92 8.29 -15.49
C ASN A 342 22.87 7.45 -14.62
N SER A 343 22.48 7.22 -13.36
CA SER A 343 23.28 6.46 -12.40
C SER A 343 22.35 5.82 -11.36
N ALA A 344 21.91 4.60 -11.63
CA ALA A 344 20.94 3.91 -10.79
C ALA A 344 21.29 2.42 -10.61
N PRO A 345 20.99 1.83 -9.45
CA PRO A 345 21.16 0.41 -9.22
C PRO A 345 20.21 -0.44 -10.08
N HIS A 346 20.50 -1.74 -10.15
CA HIS A 346 19.53 -2.72 -10.59
C HIS A 346 18.29 -2.72 -9.69
N MET A 347 17.14 -3.11 -10.24
CA MET A 347 15.87 -3.10 -9.50
C MET A 347 15.17 -4.44 -9.55
N LEU A 348 14.57 -4.84 -8.44
CA LEU A 348 13.61 -5.92 -8.34
C LEU A 348 12.25 -5.34 -7.92
N ILE A 349 11.23 -5.52 -8.76
CA ILE A 349 9.87 -5.03 -8.53
C ILE A 349 8.93 -6.23 -8.41
N ASP A 350 8.38 -6.46 -7.22
CA ASP A 350 7.27 -7.42 -7.03
C ASP A 350 5.92 -6.69 -7.14
N GLY A 351 5.08 -7.16 -8.05
CA GLY A 351 3.79 -6.57 -8.35
C GLY A 351 2.71 -7.59 -8.64
N VAL A 352 1.48 -7.09 -8.67
CA VAL A 352 0.34 -7.87 -9.18
C VAL A 352 0.27 -7.75 -10.69
N THR A 353 0.42 -6.54 -11.24
CA THR A 353 0.36 -6.27 -12.69
C THR A 353 1.59 -5.51 -13.16
N PRO A 354 1.95 -5.63 -14.46
CA PRO A 354 2.98 -4.80 -15.08
C PRO A 354 2.41 -3.38 -15.32
N ALA A 355 2.45 -2.54 -14.29
CA ALA A 355 1.90 -1.18 -14.35
C ALA A 355 2.81 -0.24 -15.17
N ASN A 356 2.18 0.70 -15.91
CA ASN A 356 2.88 1.59 -16.86
C ASN A 356 3.97 2.45 -16.21
N ASP A 357 3.73 2.95 -15.00
CA ASP A 357 4.70 3.75 -14.23
C ASP A 357 5.99 2.97 -13.94
N ARG A 358 5.85 1.69 -13.62
CA ARG A 358 6.98 0.77 -13.36
C ARG A 358 7.68 0.36 -14.65
N ILE A 359 6.91 0.15 -15.74
CA ILE A 359 7.47 -0.11 -17.08
C ILE A 359 8.30 1.09 -17.55
N GLN A 360 7.79 2.30 -17.39
CA GLN A 360 8.50 3.53 -17.71
C GLN A 360 9.80 3.63 -16.91
N LEU A 361 9.75 3.44 -15.59
CA LEU A 361 10.95 3.47 -14.75
C LEU A 361 12.00 2.42 -15.16
N GLY A 362 11.58 1.20 -15.45
CA GLY A 362 12.49 0.11 -15.83
C GLY A 362 13.12 0.28 -17.22
N THR A 363 12.44 0.98 -18.14
CA THR A 363 12.90 1.17 -19.53
C THR A 363 13.46 2.56 -19.83
N GLN A 364 13.41 3.46 -18.87
CA GLN A 364 13.98 4.79 -18.97
C GLN A 364 15.50 4.71 -19.23
N ASP A 365 16.01 5.64 -20.03
CA ASP A 365 17.42 5.73 -20.44
C ASP A 365 17.97 4.44 -21.09
N ASN A 366 17.11 3.68 -21.78
CA ASN A 366 17.40 2.39 -22.41
C ASN A 366 17.70 1.23 -21.43
N GLY A 367 17.26 1.35 -20.17
CA GLY A 367 17.27 0.24 -19.21
C GLY A 367 16.60 -1.03 -19.76
N LYS A 368 17.14 -2.18 -19.37
CA LYS A 368 16.57 -3.50 -19.69
C LYS A 368 15.50 -3.83 -18.66
N LEU A 369 14.28 -4.11 -19.12
CA LEU A 369 13.18 -4.56 -18.28
C LEU A 369 12.84 -6.02 -18.60
N GLU A 370 13.00 -6.90 -17.62
CA GLU A 370 12.61 -8.30 -17.72
C GLU A 370 11.37 -8.54 -16.85
N ILE A 371 10.27 -8.92 -17.48
CA ILE A 371 8.98 -9.14 -16.82
C ILE A 371 8.67 -10.63 -16.80
N SER A 372 8.61 -11.22 -15.61
CA SER A 372 8.15 -12.58 -15.38
C SER A 372 6.67 -12.57 -14.97
N ILE A 373 5.81 -12.96 -15.92
CA ILE A 373 4.38 -13.14 -15.70
C ILE A 373 4.13 -14.54 -15.15
N VAL A 374 3.48 -14.61 -13.99
CA VAL A 374 3.23 -15.85 -13.27
C VAL A 374 1.73 -16.11 -13.23
N THR A 375 1.31 -17.22 -13.85
CA THR A 375 -0.08 -17.64 -13.97
C THR A 375 -0.32 -18.97 -13.25
N VAL A 376 -1.53 -19.14 -12.73
CA VAL A 376 -2.09 -20.40 -12.19
C VAL A 376 -3.61 -20.34 -12.40
N ASP A 377 -4.33 -21.45 -12.46
CA ASP A 377 -5.80 -21.36 -12.48
C ASP A 377 -6.35 -20.63 -11.22
N PRO A 378 -7.44 -19.84 -11.34
CA PRO A 378 -7.96 -19.07 -10.21
C PRO A 378 -8.35 -19.92 -8.99
N GLU A 379 -8.85 -21.14 -9.21
CA GLU A 379 -9.30 -22.03 -8.13
C GLU A 379 -8.11 -22.47 -7.25
N SER A 380 -7.02 -22.91 -7.86
CA SER A 380 -5.76 -23.21 -7.19
C SER A 380 -5.20 -22.01 -6.44
N SER A 381 -5.31 -20.81 -7.04
CA SER A 381 -4.91 -19.56 -6.39
C SER A 381 -5.70 -19.30 -5.10
N VAL A 382 -7.02 -19.51 -5.12
CA VAL A 382 -7.90 -19.35 -3.95
C VAL A 382 -7.57 -20.37 -2.87
N LYS A 383 -7.39 -21.64 -3.24
CA LYS A 383 -6.97 -22.71 -2.30
C LYS A 383 -5.63 -22.39 -1.63
N ARG A 384 -4.63 -21.98 -2.41
CA ARG A 384 -3.30 -21.59 -1.90
C ARG A 384 -3.39 -20.35 -1.00
N ALA A 385 -4.20 -19.37 -1.37
CA ALA A 385 -4.39 -18.17 -0.55
C ALA A 385 -5.07 -18.48 0.79
N GLN A 386 -6.06 -19.38 0.79
CA GLN A 386 -6.70 -19.87 2.02
C GLN A 386 -5.69 -20.59 2.92
N GLN A 387 -4.94 -21.55 2.39
CA GLN A 387 -3.91 -22.29 3.14
C GLN A 387 -2.85 -21.35 3.73
N ARG A 388 -2.45 -20.32 2.98
CA ARG A 388 -1.54 -19.27 3.48
C ARG A 388 -2.20 -18.46 4.60
N GLY A 389 -3.46 -18.07 4.45
CA GLY A 389 -4.23 -17.40 5.49
C GLY A 389 -4.32 -18.22 6.79
N GLU A 390 -4.55 -19.53 6.67
CA GLU A 390 -4.65 -20.43 7.82
C GLU A 390 -3.31 -20.63 8.54
N SER A 391 -2.19 -20.64 7.81
CA SER A 391 -0.85 -20.85 8.36
C SER A 391 -0.17 -19.58 8.88
N THR A 392 -0.36 -18.45 8.20
CA THR A 392 0.36 -17.20 8.51
C THR A 392 -0.54 -16.07 9.02
N GLY A 393 -1.86 -16.29 9.08
CA GLY A 393 -2.84 -15.23 9.35
C GLY A 393 -3.03 -14.24 8.20
N ARG A 394 -2.40 -14.47 7.04
CA ARG A 394 -2.41 -13.53 5.90
C ARG A 394 -3.50 -13.88 4.90
N TYR A 395 -4.74 -13.50 5.22
CA TYR A 395 -5.89 -13.66 4.33
C TYR A 395 -5.90 -12.62 3.22
N VAL A 396 -6.54 -12.96 2.11
CA VAL A 396 -6.74 -12.09 0.95
C VAL A 396 -8.16 -12.31 0.46
N GLN A 397 -8.89 -11.23 0.17
CA GLN A 397 -10.25 -11.32 -0.34
C GLN A 397 -10.32 -12.11 -1.65
N THR A 398 -11.28 -13.04 -1.72
CA THR A 398 -11.53 -13.88 -2.92
C THR A 398 -11.84 -13.04 -4.16
N SER A 399 -12.65 -11.98 -4.01
CA SER A 399 -12.97 -11.05 -5.11
C SER A 399 -11.71 -10.38 -5.67
N TYR A 400 -10.80 -9.91 -4.80
CA TYR A 400 -9.52 -9.34 -5.20
C TYR A 400 -8.62 -10.37 -5.90
N LEU A 401 -8.55 -11.60 -5.38
CA LEU A 401 -7.81 -12.70 -6.00
C LEU A 401 -8.29 -12.96 -7.43
N ILE A 402 -9.59 -13.16 -7.62
CA ILE A 402 -10.21 -13.46 -8.91
C ILE A 402 -10.02 -12.28 -9.89
N ASN A 403 -10.28 -11.06 -9.44
CA ASN A 403 -10.08 -9.86 -10.26
C ASN A 403 -8.61 -9.67 -10.66
N SER A 404 -7.66 -10.04 -9.79
CA SER A 404 -6.23 -9.95 -10.10
C SER A 404 -5.84 -10.84 -11.27
N HIS A 405 -6.40 -12.05 -11.39
CA HIS A 405 -6.14 -12.94 -12.54
C HIS A 405 -6.57 -12.31 -13.87
N ARG A 406 -7.73 -11.67 -13.88
CA ARG A 406 -8.22 -10.91 -15.04
C ARG A 406 -7.29 -9.73 -15.34
N ASN A 407 -6.96 -8.94 -14.34
CA ASN A 407 -6.17 -7.71 -14.48
C ASN A 407 -4.74 -7.99 -14.97
N VAL A 408 -4.06 -9.01 -14.44
CA VAL A 408 -2.73 -9.43 -14.93
C VAL A 408 -2.77 -9.69 -16.42
N THR A 409 -3.78 -10.45 -16.86
CA THR A 409 -3.96 -10.82 -18.27
C THR A 409 -4.21 -9.59 -19.12
N LEU A 410 -5.16 -8.73 -18.72
CA LEU A 410 -5.48 -7.50 -19.44
C LEU A 410 -4.26 -6.58 -19.55
N SER A 411 -3.57 -6.31 -18.45
CA SER A 411 -2.37 -5.45 -18.44
C SER A 411 -1.22 -6.03 -19.27
N THR A 412 -1.04 -7.36 -19.27
CA THR A 412 -0.01 -8.00 -20.10
C THR A 412 -0.32 -7.82 -21.59
N TYR A 413 -1.57 -8.02 -22.01
CA TYR A 413 -1.94 -7.83 -23.42
C TYR A 413 -1.98 -6.35 -23.83
N GLU A 414 -2.34 -5.45 -22.91
CA GLU A 414 -2.24 -4.00 -23.12
C GLU A 414 -0.78 -3.61 -23.39
N LEU A 415 0.14 -4.04 -22.54
CA LEU A 415 1.59 -3.88 -22.72
C LEU A 415 2.05 -4.43 -24.09
N LEU A 416 1.68 -5.68 -24.42
CA LEU A 416 2.05 -6.32 -25.68
C LEU A 416 1.45 -5.67 -26.93
N SER A 417 0.40 -4.86 -26.78
CA SER A 417 -0.25 -4.12 -27.88
C SER A 417 0.25 -2.69 -28.03
N ASN A 418 1.02 -2.18 -27.07
CA ASN A 418 1.46 -0.78 -27.03
C ASN A 418 2.55 -0.52 -28.08
N GLN A 419 2.18 0.20 -29.14
CA GLN A 419 3.05 0.52 -30.27
C GLN A 419 4.23 1.42 -29.90
N GLU A 420 4.14 2.19 -28.81
CA GLU A 420 5.25 3.02 -28.34
C GLU A 420 6.36 2.18 -27.72
N LEU A 421 6.05 0.99 -27.22
CA LEU A 421 7.02 0.08 -26.59
C LEU A 421 7.64 -0.89 -27.59
N ILE A 422 6.83 -1.42 -28.51
CA ILE A 422 7.25 -2.43 -29.49
C ILE A 422 8.28 -1.85 -30.46
N GLY A 423 9.48 -2.45 -30.51
CA GLY A 423 10.60 -2.00 -31.32
C GLY A 423 11.43 -0.86 -30.73
N ASN A 424 10.93 -0.20 -29.68
CA ASN A 424 11.55 1.01 -29.13
C ASN A 424 12.14 0.79 -27.72
N LYS A 425 11.58 -0.13 -26.94
CA LYS A 425 12.00 -0.38 -25.54
C LYS A 425 12.57 -1.78 -25.37
N ASN A 426 13.60 -1.90 -24.53
CA ASN A 426 14.26 -3.16 -24.21
C ASN A 426 13.45 -3.92 -23.14
N ILE A 427 12.34 -4.52 -23.56
CA ILE A 427 11.43 -5.27 -22.68
C ILE A 427 11.42 -6.73 -23.11
N GLN A 428 11.72 -7.62 -22.18
CA GLN A 428 11.60 -9.07 -22.34
C GLN A 428 10.51 -9.58 -21.40
N ILE A 429 9.61 -10.40 -21.92
CA ILE A 429 8.48 -10.94 -21.16
C ILE A 429 8.56 -12.47 -21.19
N SER A 430 8.55 -13.06 -20.02
CA SER A 430 8.52 -14.51 -19.81
C SER A 430 7.22 -14.88 -19.11
N ILE A 431 6.48 -15.87 -19.63
CA ILE A 431 5.23 -16.35 -19.03
C ILE A 431 5.47 -17.74 -18.45
N TYR A 432 5.13 -17.90 -17.17
CA TYR A 432 5.27 -19.16 -16.43
C TYR A 432 3.92 -19.62 -15.87
N ASP A 433 3.57 -20.88 -16.08
CA ASP A 433 2.43 -21.52 -15.41
C ASP A 433 2.91 -22.35 -14.21
N THR A 434 2.48 -21.95 -13.02
CA THR A 434 2.78 -22.64 -11.76
C THR A 434 1.66 -23.58 -11.32
N ASN A 435 0.71 -23.88 -12.20
CA ASN A 435 -0.30 -24.92 -11.98
C ASN A 435 0.30 -26.32 -12.11
N VAL A 436 1.24 -26.60 -11.22
CA VAL A 436 1.99 -27.84 -11.06
C VAL A 436 1.99 -28.21 -9.58
N PRO A 437 2.27 -29.48 -9.22
CA PRO A 437 2.43 -29.89 -7.83
C PRO A 437 3.49 -29.05 -7.10
N HIS A 438 3.33 -28.89 -5.78
CA HIS A 438 4.31 -28.16 -4.98
C HIS A 438 5.71 -28.79 -5.11
N GLY A 439 6.73 -27.96 -5.32
CA GLY A 439 8.11 -28.40 -5.56
C GLY A 439 8.43 -28.82 -6.99
N ALA A 440 7.43 -28.96 -7.88
CA ALA A 440 7.66 -29.23 -9.29
C ALA A 440 8.12 -27.97 -10.04
N THR A 441 8.87 -28.16 -11.12
CA THR A 441 9.31 -27.06 -12.01
C THR A 441 8.10 -26.44 -12.72
N PRO A 442 7.90 -25.12 -12.63
CA PRO A 442 6.86 -24.44 -13.39
C PRO A 442 7.03 -24.59 -14.90
N VAL A 443 5.93 -24.59 -15.63
CA VAL A 443 5.94 -24.71 -17.10
C VAL A 443 6.32 -23.35 -17.70
N TYR A 444 7.33 -23.34 -18.57
CA TYR A 444 7.68 -22.15 -19.36
C TYR A 444 6.76 -22.07 -20.58
N VAL A 445 5.89 -21.06 -20.62
CA VAL A 445 4.78 -20.99 -21.58
C VAL A 445 5.18 -20.23 -22.83
N ALA A 446 5.78 -19.05 -22.65
CA ALA A 446 6.19 -18.19 -23.75
C ALA A 446 7.30 -17.23 -23.34
N TRP A 447 8.10 -16.84 -24.32
CA TRP A 447 9.09 -15.77 -24.24
C TRP A 447 8.83 -14.74 -25.34
N ILE A 448 8.93 -13.46 -25.01
CA ILE A 448 8.65 -12.37 -25.95
C ILE A 448 9.73 -11.30 -25.77
N ASP A 449 10.42 -10.94 -26.85
CA ASP A 449 11.29 -9.78 -26.93
C ASP A 449 10.58 -8.67 -27.71
N MET A 450 10.19 -7.62 -26.99
CA MET A 450 9.46 -6.51 -27.58
C MET A 450 10.34 -5.63 -28.48
N LYS A 451 11.66 -5.58 -28.24
CA LYS A 451 12.59 -4.76 -29.02
C LYS A 451 12.84 -5.40 -30.37
N ASP A 452 13.14 -6.69 -30.38
CA ASP A 452 13.41 -7.46 -31.59
C ASP A 452 12.13 -7.94 -32.29
N LYS A 453 10.97 -7.72 -31.68
CA LYS A 453 9.66 -8.18 -32.17
C LYS A 453 9.62 -9.70 -32.38
N LYS A 454 10.27 -10.44 -31.47
CA LYS A 454 10.35 -11.91 -31.50
C LYS A 454 9.49 -12.49 -30.39
N ALA A 455 8.86 -13.62 -30.66
CA ALA A 455 8.13 -14.39 -29.67
C ALA A 455 8.32 -15.88 -29.92
N GLU A 456 8.55 -16.62 -28.85
CA GLU A 456 8.62 -18.07 -28.83
C GLU A 456 7.51 -18.59 -27.91
N ILE A 457 6.66 -19.48 -28.44
CA ILE A 457 5.55 -20.08 -27.70
C ILE A 457 5.89 -21.55 -27.51
N TYR A 458 6.15 -21.94 -26.27
CA TYR A 458 6.51 -23.32 -25.92
C TYR A 458 5.28 -24.15 -25.55
N ASP A 459 4.22 -23.50 -25.05
CA ASP A 459 2.94 -24.15 -24.74
C ASP A 459 1.76 -23.26 -25.15
N SER A 460 1.17 -23.56 -26.31
CA SER A 460 0.06 -22.80 -26.87
C SER A 460 -1.24 -22.97 -26.08
N GLU A 461 -1.47 -24.13 -25.46
CA GLU A 461 -2.69 -24.39 -24.69
C GLU A 461 -2.70 -23.57 -23.40
N LYS A 462 -1.57 -23.55 -22.68
CA LYS A 462 -1.41 -22.75 -21.47
C LYS A 462 -1.43 -21.25 -21.77
N LEU A 463 -0.87 -20.82 -22.90
CA LEU A 463 -0.99 -19.44 -23.35
C LEU A 463 -2.45 -19.05 -23.65
N ALA A 464 -3.20 -19.92 -24.32
CA ALA A 464 -4.61 -19.71 -24.58
C ALA A 464 -5.44 -19.67 -23.28
N ALA A 465 -5.13 -20.55 -22.31
CA ALA A 465 -5.76 -20.54 -20.99
C ALA A 465 -5.46 -19.25 -20.22
N PHE A 466 -4.21 -18.76 -20.25
CA PHE A 466 -3.84 -17.47 -19.68
C PHE A 466 -4.65 -16.33 -20.34
N ARG A 467 -4.67 -16.26 -21.67
CA ARG A 467 -5.45 -15.26 -22.42
C ARG A 467 -6.94 -15.31 -22.06
N GLY A 468 -7.49 -16.52 -21.88
CA GLY A 468 -8.90 -16.75 -21.55
C GLY A 468 -9.35 -16.05 -20.26
N LYS A 469 -8.44 -15.83 -19.31
CA LYS A 469 -8.74 -15.17 -18.02
C LYS A 469 -9.24 -13.74 -18.13
N ARG A 470 -9.03 -13.07 -19.26
CA ARG A 470 -9.63 -11.74 -19.52
C ARG A 470 -11.17 -11.76 -19.48
N HIS A 471 -11.76 -12.93 -19.71
CA HIS A 471 -13.19 -13.18 -19.69
C HIS A 471 -13.73 -13.62 -18.32
N ILE A 472 -12.89 -13.68 -17.28
CA ILE A 472 -13.38 -13.84 -15.90
C ILE A 472 -14.30 -12.67 -15.60
N GLU A 473 -15.56 -12.96 -15.27
CA GLU A 473 -16.48 -11.93 -14.82
C GLU A 473 -16.12 -11.49 -13.41
N PRO A 474 -15.96 -10.17 -13.17
CA PRO A 474 -15.69 -9.68 -11.83
C PRO A 474 -16.88 -10.04 -10.93
N ILE A 475 -16.61 -10.77 -9.85
CA ILE A 475 -17.63 -11.07 -8.85
C ILE A 475 -17.93 -9.76 -8.10
N LEU A 476 -19.05 -9.12 -8.45
CA LEU A 476 -19.53 -7.89 -7.81
C LEU A 476 -20.19 -8.16 -6.45
N ASN A 477 -20.64 -9.40 -6.20
CA ASN A 477 -21.28 -9.80 -4.94
C ASN A 477 -20.25 -10.30 -3.91
N ARG A 478 -20.01 -9.45 -2.90
CA ARG A 478 -19.05 -9.65 -1.80
C ARG A 478 -19.43 -10.76 -0.81
N GLU A 479 -20.67 -11.26 -0.82
CA GLU A 479 -21.18 -12.20 0.18
C GLU A 479 -20.77 -13.67 -0.04
N GLN A 480 -20.23 -13.99 -1.22
CA GLN A 480 -19.85 -15.35 -1.56
C GLN A 480 -18.32 -15.47 -1.51
N PHE A 481 -17.84 -16.35 -0.62
CA PHE A 481 -16.44 -16.76 -0.41
C PHE A 481 -15.60 -15.95 0.59
N PHE A 482 -15.97 -16.02 1.86
CA PHE A 482 -15.38 -16.92 2.87
C PHE A 482 -16.40 -17.02 4.02
N SER A 483 -17.47 -17.78 3.82
CA SER A 483 -18.32 -18.15 4.95
C SER A 483 -17.58 -19.23 5.75
N ARG A 484 -16.67 -18.81 6.63
CA ARG A 484 -16.58 -19.51 7.91
C ARG A 484 -17.91 -19.28 8.60
N SER A 485 -18.87 -20.11 8.21
CA SER A 485 -19.75 -20.71 9.18
C SER A 485 -18.86 -21.44 10.18
N MET A 486 -18.31 -20.71 11.15
CA MET A 486 -18.48 -21.16 12.53
C MET A 486 -19.99 -21.12 12.81
N LYS A 487 -20.74 -22.03 12.17
CA LYS A 487 -21.83 -22.70 12.86
C LYS A 487 -21.13 -23.61 13.87
N ARG A 488 -20.56 -23.03 14.93
CA ARG A 488 -20.63 -23.73 16.21
C ARG A 488 -22.12 -23.80 16.47
N SER A 489 -22.65 -25.02 16.50
CA SER A 489 -24.02 -25.32 16.88
C SER A 489 -24.33 -24.57 18.18
N LEU A 490 -24.99 -23.41 18.07
CA LEU A 490 -25.80 -22.88 19.15
C LEU A 490 -27.13 -23.63 19.08
N SER A 491 -27.06 -24.94 19.32
CA SER A 491 -28.16 -25.73 19.83
C SER A 491 -27.75 -26.20 21.22
N ILE A 492 -27.49 -25.23 22.10
CA ILE A 492 -27.74 -25.41 23.52
C ILE A 492 -28.97 -24.55 23.72
N SER A 493 -30.13 -25.20 23.85
CA SER A 493 -31.38 -24.50 24.09
C SER A 493 -31.26 -23.69 25.37
N SER A 494 -31.91 -22.54 25.41
CA SER A 494 -31.92 -21.62 26.57
C SER A 494 -32.33 -22.31 27.89
N SER A 495 -32.96 -23.49 27.82
CA SER A 495 -33.27 -24.35 28.97
C SER A 495 -32.04 -25.05 29.60
N GLU A 496 -30.99 -25.35 28.84
CA GLU A 496 -29.77 -25.98 29.38
C GLU A 496 -28.89 -24.99 30.17
N LEU A 497 -28.98 -23.69 29.86
CA LEU A 497 -28.29 -22.61 30.60
C LEU A 497 -29.02 -22.23 31.90
N LEU A 498 -30.35 -22.40 31.96
CA LEU A 498 -31.15 -22.07 33.15
C LEU A 498 -31.14 -23.20 34.20
N SER A 499 -30.92 -24.46 33.79
CA SER A 499 -30.80 -25.59 34.74
C SER A 499 -29.46 -25.63 35.50
N LYS A 500 -28.44 -24.88 35.05
CA LYS A 500 -27.07 -24.90 35.62
C LYS A 500 -26.72 -23.67 36.49
N SER A 501 -27.62 -22.72 36.67
CA SER A 501 -27.39 -21.52 37.49
C SER A 501 -27.99 -21.57 38.89
N GLY A 502 -28.68 -22.64 39.28
CA GLY A 502 -29.13 -22.84 40.66
C GLY A 502 -30.14 -21.82 41.17
N TYR A 503 -30.93 -21.20 40.27
CA TYR A 503 -32.05 -20.35 40.63
C TYR A 503 -33.37 -21.04 40.29
N ASP A 504 -34.12 -21.35 41.34
CA ASP A 504 -35.49 -21.83 41.29
C ASP A 504 -36.41 -20.63 41.05
N VAL A 505 -37.10 -20.60 39.92
CA VAL A 505 -38.18 -19.64 39.67
C VAL A 505 -39.35 -20.41 39.06
N ASN A 506 -40.36 -20.58 39.91
CA ASN A 506 -41.62 -21.27 39.63
C ASN A 506 -42.31 -20.78 38.35
N ASP A 507 -42.89 -21.76 37.65
CA ASP A 507 -44.03 -21.62 36.75
C ASP A 507 -45.16 -20.86 37.46
N ASP A 508 -45.67 -19.80 36.83
CA ASP A 508 -47.11 -19.56 36.73
C ASP A 508 -47.41 -18.24 35.99
N ASN A 509 -48.06 -18.40 34.84
CA ASN A 509 -49.13 -17.57 34.25
C ASN A 509 -48.94 -17.33 32.75
N ASP A 510 -49.63 -18.20 32.01
CA ASP A 510 -50.52 -17.86 30.90
C ASP A 510 -50.77 -16.36 30.69
N GLN A 511 -50.53 -15.89 29.46
CA GLN A 511 -51.57 -15.22 28.66
C GLN A 511 -51.11 -15.01 27.20
N LYS A 512 -51.54 -15.95 26.35
CA LYS A 512 -52.27 -15.73 25.09
C LYS A 512 -52.57 -14.25 24.71
N LEU A 513 -52.16 -13.83 23.50
CA LEU A 513 -53.03 -13.60 22.32
C LEU A 513 -52.36 -12.76 21.22
N ASP A 514 -52.30 -13.34 20.02
CA ASP A 514 -52.65 -12.81 18.69
C ASP A 514 -52.63 -11.28 18.45
N TYR A 515 -51.70 -10.82 17.60
CA TYR A 515 -51.91 -10.48 16.18
C TYR A 515 -50.58 -10.31 15.45
#